data_AF-A0A0X3U3K3-F1
#
_entry.id   AF-A0A0X3U3K3-F1
#
_cell.length_a   1.000
_cell.length_b   1.000
_cell.length_c   1.000
_cell.angle_alpha   90.00
_cell.angle_beta   90.00
_cell.angle_gamma   90.00
#
_symmetry.space_group_name_H-M   'P 1'
#
loop_
_entity.id
_entity.type
_entity.pdbx_description
1 polymer ?
#
loop_
_entity_poly.entity_id
_entity_poly.type
_entity_poly.pdbx_seq_one_letter_code
_entity_poly.pdbx_strand_id
1 'polypeptide(L)'
;MAKLEAELSKLKGQLEKAREKQEKDAAKSADKLAKDAAKAADKAKKAAAKVKATRAKKKTPAQQRQLKSAVTAANAAKKAADNAKAAAKEAKEQLATIKADNKLAAKVAKSIAKEEAAVAKKLAAEAKKKAAAEAKKAAAAAKKKAAAEKKKAAAAAKKKAAAEKKKAAAAKKKAAAAAKKAKAKAKKATAKKKPGRPKKAATKTGAKKSPGRPKKAATKTKAKKSPGRPKKAAAKKTAARRGRPPKAK
;
A
#
# COMPACT_ATOMS: atom_id res chain seq x y z
N MET A 1 -0.55 5.38 2.13
CA MET A 1 0.77 5.45 1.48
C MET A 1 1.18 6.90 1.26
N ALA A 2 0.53 7.67 0.37
CA ALA A 2 0.93 9.06 0.05
C ALA A 2 1.12 10.01 1.26
N LYS A 3 0.23 9.96 2.27
CA LYS A 3 0.36 10.80 3.48
C LYS A 3 1.62 10.48 4.30
N LEU A 4 1.95 9.19 4.45
CA LEU A 4 3.14 8.75 5.19
C LEU A 4 4.44 9.13 4.44
N GLU A 5 4.45 9.04 3.11
CA GLU A 5 5.59 9.45 2.29
C GLU A 5 5.87 10.96 2.38
N ALA A 6 4.81 11.77 2.42
CA ALA A 6 4.91 13.22 2.63
C ALA A 6 5.45 13.57 4.03
N GLU A 7 4.97 12.88 5.07
CA GLU A 7 5.44 13.07 6.45
C GLU A 7 6.92 12.66 6.59
N LEU A 8 7.34 11.55 5.99
CA LEU A 8 8.75 11.12 5.98
C LEU A 8 9.66 12.13 5.28
N SER A 9 9.22 12.69 4.15
CA SER A 9 9.98 13.72 3.43
C SER A 9 10.13 14.99 4.26
N LYS A 10 9.06 15.40 4.96
CA LYS A 10 9.09 16.54 5.88
C LYS A 10 10.07 16.32 7.04
N LEU A 11 10.03 15.14 7.67
CA LEU A 11 10.92 14.79 8.77
C LEU A 11 12.40 14.76 8.31
N LYS A 12 12.68 14.24 7.12
CA LYS A 12 14.04 14.27 6.53
C LYS A 12 14.55 15.70 6.37
N GLY A 13 13.73 16.60 5.80
CA GLY A 13 14.11 18.01 5.65
C GLY A 13 14.27 18.75 6.98
N GLN A 14 13.47 18.41 8.00
CA GLN A 14 13.64 18.95 9.35
C GLN A 14 14.94 18.47 10.02
N LEU A 15 15.31 17.21 9.83
CA LEU A 15 16.57 16.65 10.34
C LEU A 15 17.80 17.30 9.70
N GLU A 16 17.77 17.57 8.39
CA GLU A 16 18.86 18.29 7.71
C GLU A 16 19.04 19.69 8.27
N LYS A 17 17.94 20.45 8.39
CA LYS A 17 17.97 21.80 8.99
C LYS A 17 18.46 21.78 10.44
N ALA A 18 18.05 20.79 11.22
CA ALA A 18 18.49 20.63 12.61
C ALA A 18 20.00 20.39 12.70
N ARG A 19 20.55 19.54 11.83
CA ARG A 19 21.99 19.26 11.76
C ARG A 19 22.81 20.48 11.35
N GLU A 20 22.35 21.23 10.35
CA GLU A 20 23.00 22.48 9.93
C GLU A 20 22.97 23.53 11.06
N LYS A 21 21.85 23.65 11.78
CA LYS A 21 21.74 24.54 12.91
C LYS A 21 22.68 24.13 14.05
N GLN A 22 22.72 22.84 14.39
CA GLN A 22 23.63 22.30 15.40
C GLN A 22 25.09 22.63 15.09
N GLU A 23 25.52 22.48 13.84
CA GLU A 23 26.89 22.81 13.43
C GLU A 23 27.18 24.31 13.56
N LYS A 24 26.26 25.17 13.12
CA LYS A 24 26.41 26.63 13.22
C LYS A 24 26.47 27.10 14.68
N ASP A 25 25.60 26.55 15.53
CA ASP A 25 25.56 26.93 16.94
C ASP A 25 26.80 26.42 17.70
N ALA A 26 27.27 25.20 17.39
CA ALA A 26 28.53 24.68 17.92
C ALA A 26 29.73 25.54 17.47
N ALA A 27 29.75 25.98 16.20
CA ALA A 27 30.83 26.84 15.68
C ALA A 27 30.88 28.18 16.43
N LYS A 28 29.73 28.83 16.59
CA LYS A 28 29.61 30.08 17.36
C LYS A 28 30.07 29.91 18.81
N SER A 29 29.71 28.78 19.44
CA SER A 29 30.12 28.47 20.80
C SER A 29 31.65 28.31 20.90
N ALA A 30 32.25 27.54 19.99
CA ALA A 30 33.70 27.33 19.93
C ALA A 30 34.45 28.66 19.71
N ASP A 31 33.94 29.54 18.84
CA ASP A 31 34.53 30.86 18.59
C ASP A 31 34.45 31.77 19.81
N LYS A 32 33.31 31.76 20.51
CA LYS A 32 33.12 32.53 21.74
C LYS A 32 34.11 32.07 22.82
N LEU A 33 34.20 30.76 23.05
CA LEU A 33 35.11 30.18 24.04
C LEU A 33 36.58 30.42 23.68
N ALA A 34 36.94 30.39 22.41
CA ALA A 34 38.28 30.76 21.96
C ALA A 34 38.63 32.22 22.28
N LYS A 35 37.69 33.15 22.07
CA LYS A 35 37.87 34.57 22.43
C LYS A 35 37.98 34.77 23.94
N ASP A 36 37.17 34.05 24.72
CA ASP A 36 37.21 34.13 26.19
C ASP A 36 38.51 33.54 26.75
N ALA A 37 39.01 32.45 26.16
CA ALA A 37 40.33 31.90 26.47
C ALA A 37 41.46 32.89 26.20
N ALA A 38 41.42 33.60 25.06
CA ALA A 38 42.41 34.63 24.75
C ALA A 38 42.39 35.78 25.78
N LYS A 39 41.20 36.29 26.11
CA LYS A 39 41.03 37.33 27.15
C LYS A 39 41.53 36.88 28.52
N ALA A 40 41.25 35.63 28.90
CA ALA A 40 41.70 35.07 30.17
C ALA A 40 43.23 34.93 30.21
N ALA A 41 43.84 34.49 29.11
CA ALA A 41 45.30 34.42 28.97
C ALA A 41 45.96 35.80 29.12
N ASP A 42 45.39 36.84 28.51
CA ASP A 42 45.94 38.20 28.64
C ASP A 42 45.79 38.77 30.05
N LYS A 43 44.68 38.48 30.75
CA LYS A 43 44.52 38.79 32.17
C LYS A 43 45.58 38.09 33.02
N ALA A 44 45.85 36.81 32.77
CA ALA A 44 46.90 36.07 33.46
C ALA A 44 48.29 36.67 33.24
N LYS A 45 48.63 37.06 32.00
CA LYS A 45 49.89 37.75 31.68
C LYS A 45 50.02 39.08 32.45
N LYS A 46 48.97 39.90 32.46
CA LYS A 46 48.95 41.19 33.19
C LYS A 46 49.11 40.98 34.70
N ALA A 47 48.45 39.99 35.28
CA ALA A 47 48.58 39.67 36.70
C ALA A 47 50.00 39.18 37.05
N ALA A 48 50.61 38.34 36.20
CA ALA A 48 51.99 37.92 36.37
C ALA A 48 52.98 39.09 36.26
N ALA A 49 52.76 40.02 35.33
CA ALA A 49 53.55 41.24 35.22
C ALA A 49 53.45 42.11 36.49
N LYS A 50 52.26 42.22 37.10
CA LYS A 50 52.06 42.93 38.37
C LYS A 50 52.85 42.28 39.52
N VAL A 51 52.91 40.95 39.58
CA VAL A 51 53.76 40.24 40.56
C VAL A 51 55.24 40.55 40.36
N LYS A 52 55.73 40.57 39.11
CA LYS A 52 57.12 40.95 38.82
C LYS A 52 57.41 42.39 39.26
N ALA A 53 56.50 43.32 38.95
CA ALA A 53 56.64 44.72 39.34
C ALA A 53 56.59 44.95 40.86
N THR A 54 55.76 44.20 41.61
CA THR A 54 55.72 44.32 43.08
C THR A 54 56.94 43.70 43.75
N ARG A 55 57.53 42.64 43.18
CA ARG A 55 58.78 42.04 43.69
C ARG A 55 59.99 42.96 43.58
N ALA A 56 60.01 43.88 42.62
CA ALA A 56 61.11 44.80 42.40
C ALA A 56 61.18 45.96 43.43
N LYS A 57 60.19 46.10 44.31
CA LYS A 57 60.12 47.19 45.32
C LYS A 57 60.74 46.76 46.67
N LYS A 58 61.27 47.72 47.45
CA LYS A 58 61.96 47.51 48.74
C LYS A 58 61.06 46.80 49.78
N LYS A 59 61.46 45.65 50.32
CA LYS A 59 60.66 44.76 51.18
C LYS A 59 60.21 45.36 52.54
N THR A 60 59.27 46.30 52.55
CA THR A 60 58.55 46.72 53.76
C THR A 60 57.42 45.73 54.09
N PRO A 61 56.93 45.67 55.34
CA PRO A 61 55.80 44.81 55.71
C PRO A 61 54.55 45.06 54.84
N ALA A 62 54.27 46.33 54.49
CA ALA A 62 53.18 46.69 53.60
C ALA A 62 53.37 46.10 52.19
N GLN A 63 54.59 46.16 51.64
CA GLN A 63 54.88 45.62 50.31
C GLN A 63 54.85 44.08 50.28
N GLN A 64 55.23 43.41 51.37
CA GLN A 64 55.06 41.95 51.47
C GLN A 64 53.58 41.55 51.43
N ARG A 65 52.69 42.30 52.10
CA ARG A 65 51.23 42.07 52.01
C ARG A 65 50.72 42.27 50.58
N GLN A 66 51.17 43.32 49.89
CA GLN A 66 50.83 43.57 48.48
C GLN A 66 51.33 42.46 47.55
N LEU A 67 52.55 41.95 47.78
CA LEU A 67 53.10 40.85 47.02
C LEU A 67 52.27 39.57 47.20
N LYS A 68 51.91 39.21 48.44
CA LYS A 68 51.04 38.05 48.72
C LYS A 68 49.71 38.18 47.99
N SER A 69 49.05 39.34 48.06
CA SER A 69 47.81 39.61 47.34
C SER A 69 47.97 39.48 45.81
N ALA A 70 49.04 40.05 45.25
CA ALA A 70 49.33 39.97 43.81
C ALA A 70 49.58 38.52 43.35
N VAL A 71 50.28 37.71 44.15
CA VAL A 71 50.52 36.29 43.86
C VAL A 71 49.21 35.51 43.86
N THR A 72 48.35 35.72 44.87
CA THR A 72 47.02 35.09 44.91
C THR A 72 46.19 35.45 43.68
N ALA A 73 46.17 36.72 43.29
CA ALA A 73 45.47 37.19 42.09
C ALA A 73 46.04 36.58 40.80
N ALA A 74 47.37 36.48 40.68
CA ALA A 74 48.02 35.87 39.52
C ALA A 74 47.72 34.37 39.41
N ASN A 75 47.73 33.65 40.53
CA ASN A 75 47.37 32.23 40.56
C ASN A 75 45.91 32.01 40.17
N ALA A 76 44.99 32.83 40.66
CA ALA A 76 43.59 32.79 40.27
C ALA A 76 43.39 33.07 38.77
N ALA A 77 44.06 34.10 38.24
CA ALA A 77 44.00 34.43 36.82
C ALA A 77 44.59 33.32 35.94
N LYS A 78 45.68 32.68 36.37
CA LYS A 78 46.27 31.53 35.67
C LYS A 78 45.29 30.36 35.62
N LYS A 79 44.69 29.99 36.75
CA LYS A 79 43.67 28.92 36.82
C LYS A 79 42.47 29.23 35.90
N ALA A 80 42.01 30.47 35.86
CA ALA A 80 40.94 30.88 34.95
C ALA A 80 41.34 30.76 33.47
N ALA A 81 42.57 31.13 33.11
CA ALA A 81 43.09 30.98 31.76
C ALA A 81 43.21 29.51 31.33
N ASP A 82 43.71 28.65 32.23
CA ASP A 82 43.84 27.21 31.98
C ASP A 82 42.46 26.56 31.77
N ASN A 83 41.48 26.89 32.63
CA ASN A 83 40.10 26.41 32.48
C ASN A 83 39.46 26.89 31.16
N ALA A 84 39.64 28.16 30.80
CA ALA A 84 39.08 28.70 29.57
C ALA A 84 39.72 28.06 28.32
N LYS A 85 41.02 27.76 28.38
CA LYS A 85 41.73 27.05 27.31
C LYS A 85 41.23 25.60 27.16
N ALA A 86 40.99 24.91 28.28
CA ALA A 86 40.42 23.56 28.26
C ALA A 86 39.01 23.57 27.62
N ALA A 87 38.13 24.47 28.06
CA ALA A 87 36.79 24.62 27.50
C ALA A 87 36.80 24.95 25.99
N ALA A 88 37.71 25.83 25.55
CA ALA A 88 37.86 26.15 24.13
C ALA A 88 38.35 24.94 23.30
N LYS A 89 39.21 24.09 23.87
CA LYS A 89 39.68 22.86 23.23
C LYS A 89 38.54 21.85 23.09
N GLU A 90 37.82 21.57 24.18
CA GLU A 90 36.67 20.66 24.18
C GLU A 90 35.59 21.11 23.18
N ALA A 91 35.27 22.40 23.12
CA ALA A 91 34.30 22.92 22.16
C ALA A 91 34.74 22.74 20.69
N LYS A 92 36.05 22.86 20.41
CA LYS A 92 36.59 22.58 19.07
C LYS A 92 36.52 21.10 18.71
N GLU A 93 36.80 20.23 19.68
CA GLU A 93 36.67 18.77 19.49
C GLU A 93 35.21 18.38 19.24
N GLN A 94 34.26 18.93 20.02
CA GLN A 94 32.84 18.73 19.80
C GLN A 94 32.39 19.22 18.41
N LEU A 95 32.86 20.39 17.97
CA LEU A 95 32.58 20.89 16.62
C LEU A 95 33.10 19.93 15.53
N ALA A 96 34.31 19.39 15.71
CA ALA A 96 34.90 18.45 14.77
C ALA A 96 34.08 17.15 14.69
N THR A 97 33.65 16.62 15.83
CA THR A 97 32.76 15.45 15.90
C THR A 97 31.42 15.71 15.22
N ILE A 98 30.76 16.85 15.51
CA ILE A 98 29.49 17.23 14.86
C ILE A 98 29.65 17.30 13.33
N LYS A 99 30.74 17.88 12.84
CA LYS A 99 31.03 17.94 11.39
C LYS A 99 31.23 16.55 10.78
N ALA A 100 31.93 15.67 11.48
CA ALA A 100 32.14 14.29 11.03
C ALA A 100 30.80 13.51 10.98
N ASP A 101 29.99 13.63 12.03
CA ASP A 101 28.67 12.99 12.12
C ASP A 101 27.71 13.50 11.05
N ASN A 102 27.68 14.82 10.81
CA ASN A 102 26.89 15.42 9.74
C ASN A 102 27.30 14.88 8.35
N LYS A 103 28.60 14.71 8.12
CA LYS A 103 29.12 14.13 6.87
C LYS A 103 28.73 12.66 6.71
N LEU A 104 28.78 11.86 7.78
CA LEU A 104 28.33 10.47 7.77
C LEU A 104 26.82 10.39 7.53
N ALA A 105 26.04 11.22 8.21
CA ALA A 105 24.60 11.27 8.06
C ALA A 105 24.19 11.63 6.62
N ALA A 106 24.89 12.57 5.98
CA ALA A 106 24.67 12.90 4.56
C ALA A 106 24.97 11.72 3.62
N LYS A 107 26.01 10.92 3.91
CA LYS A 107 26.30 9.69 3.14
C LYS A 107 25.20 8.65 3.32
N VAL A 108 24.76 8.42 4.55
CA VAL A 108 23.67 7.49 4.88
C VAL A 108 22.37 7.92 4.18
N ALA A 109 22.03 9.21 4.22
CA ALA A 109 20.85 9.75 3.53
C ALA A 109 20.89 9.49 2.02
N LYS A 110 22.06 9.67 1.37
CA LYS A 110 22.24 9.35 -0.06
C LYS A 110 22.06 7.87 -0.36
N SER A 111 22.57 6.98 0.49
CA SER A 111 22.38 5.54 0.33
C SER A 111 20.92 5.14 0.48
N ILE A 112 20.24 5.65 1.52
CA ILE A 112 18.80 5.41 1.75
C ILE A 112 17.99 5.90 0.54
N ALA A 113 18.26 7.10 0.01
CA ALA A 113 17.54 7.61 -1.15
C ALA A 113 17.68 6.71 -2.39
N LYS A 114 18.85 6.10 -2.61
CA LYS A 114 19.07 5.13 -3.70
C LYS A 114 18.26 3.85 -3.49
N GLU A 115 18.24 3.31 -2.27
CA GLU A 115 17.48 2.11 -1.94
C GLU A 115 15.98 2.35 -2.03
N GLU A 116 15.49 3.47 -1.50
CA GLU A 116 14.08 3.88 -1.61
C GLU A 116 13.65 4.03 -3.07
N ALA A 117 14.48 4.63 -3.92
CA ALA A 117 14.21 4.74 -5.36
C ALA A 117 14.18 3.36 -6.05
N ALA A 118 15.06 2.43 -5.66
CA ALA A 118 15.08 1.08 -6.19
C ALA A 118 13.82 0.28 -5.77
N VAL A 119 13.40 0.40 -4.52
CA VAL A 119 12.16 -0.20 -4.01
C VAL A 119 10.94 0.39 -4.71
N ALA A 120 10.88 1.72 -4.85
CA ALA A 120 9.79 2.39 -5.58
C ALA A 120 9.67 1.89 -7.03
N LYS A 121 10.79 1.73 -7.75
CA LYS A 121 10.81 1.15 -9.10
C LYS A 121 10.26 -0.28 -9.13
N LYS A 122 10.65 -1.12 -8.17
CA LYS A 122 10.15 -2.51 -8.06
C LYS A 122 8.64 -2.55 -7.80
N LEU A 123 8.15 -1.73 -6.87
CA LEU A 123 6.72 -1.63 -6.54
C LEU A 123 5.91 -1.11 -7.74
N ALA A 124 6.41 -0.10 -8.46
CA ALA A 124 5.75 0.41 -9.66
C ALA A 124 5.69 -0.63 -10.78
N ALA A 125 6.76 -1.41 -10.98
CA ALA A 125 6.78 -2.50 -11.95
C ALA A 125 5.80 -3.62 -11.59
N GLU A 126 5.71 -3.97 -10.31
CA GLU A 126 4.76 -4.99 -9.83
C GLU A 126 3.31 -4.52 -9.94
N ALA A 127 3.03 -3.25 -9.61
CA ALA A 127 1.72 -2.65 -9.78
C ALA A 127 1.27 -2.67 -11.26
N LYS A 128 2.17 -2.32 -12.19
CA LYS A 128 1.90 -2.41 -13.64
C LYS A 128 1.61 -3.85 -14.08
N LYS A 129 2.35 -4.84 -13.58
CA LYS A 129 2.08 -6.27 -13.87
C LYS A 129 0.69 -6.70 -13.38
N LYS A 130 0.30 -6.30 -12.17
CA LYS A 130 -1.03 -6.59 -11.61
C LYS A 130 -2.15 -5.94 -12.43
N ALA A 131 -2.00 -4.66 -12.76
CA ALA A 131 -2.97 -3.93 -13.59
C ALA A 131 -3.12 -4.57 -14.99
N ALA A 132 -2.02 -4.98 -15.63
CA ALA A 132 -2.06 -5.65 -16.93
C ALA A 132 -2.76 -7.03 -16.85
N ALA A 133 -2.57 -7.78 -15.76
CA ALA A 133 -3.23 -9.06 -15.56
C ALA A 133 -4.75 -8.90 -15.35
N GLU A 134 -5.18 -7.88 -14.61
CA GLU A 134 -6.60 -7.55 -14.44
C GLU A 134 -7.25 -7.07 -15.74
N ALA A 135 -6.56 -6.22 -16.51
CA ALA A 135 -7.04 -5.78 -17.82
C ALA A 135 -7.24 -6.96 -18.79
N LYS A 136 -6.33 -7.94 -18.81
CA LYS A 136 -6.49 -9.17 -19.61
C LYS A 136 -7.68 -10.01 -19.16
N LYS A 137 -7.93 -10.13 -17.86
CA LYS A 137 -9.11 -10.84 -17.33
C LYS A 137 -10.42 -10.13 -17.70
N ALA A 138 -10.45 -8.80 -17.59
CA ALA A 138 -11.59 -7.99 -17.99
C ALA A 138 -11.89 -8.11 -19.50
N ALA A 139 -10.86 -8.05 -20.35
CA ALA A 139 -11.00 -8.22 -21.79
C ALA A 139 -11.51 -9.62 -22.17
N ALA A 140 -11.03 -10.68 -21.51
CA ALA A 140 -11.51 -12.04 -21.73
C ALA A 140 -12.98 -12.22 -21.30
N ALA A 141 -13.40 -11.59 -20.20
CA ALA A 141 -14.78 -11.59 -19.76
C ALA A 141 -15.70 -10.83 -20.73
N ALA A 142 -15.25 -9.68 -21.25
CA ALA A 142 -15.98 -8.90 -22.24
C ALA A 142 -16.19 -9.68 -23.55
N LYS A 143 -15.14 -10.35 -24.08
CA LYS A 143 -15.26 -11.21 -25.28
C LYS A 143 -16.26 -12.35 -25.09
N LYS A 144 -16.31 -12.97 -23.90
CA LYS A 144 -17.29 -14.03 -23.60
C LYS A 144 -18.73 -13.50 -23.58
N LYS A 145 -18.96 -12.30 -23.01
CA LYS A 145 -20.28 -11.66 -23.02
C LYS A 145 -20.74 -11.35 -24.45
N ALA A 146 -19.89 -10.73 -25.26
CA ALA A 146 -20.20 -10.40 -26.65
C ALA A 146 -20.52 -11.65 -27.50
N ALA A 147 -19.78 -12.76 -27.32
CA ALA A 147 -20.06 -14.01 -28.03
C ALA A 147 -21.41 -14.64 -27.61
N ALA A 148 -21.80 -14.52 -26.34
CA ALA A 148 -23.08 -15.03 -25.85
C ALA A 148 -24.26 -14.22 -26.41
N GLU A 149 -24.13 -12.90 -26.52
CA GLU A 149 -25.15 -12.03 -27.12
C GLU A 149 -25.32 -12.29 -28.61
N LYS A 150 -24.23 -12.48 -29.36
CA LYS A 150 -24.27 -12.83 -30.79
C LYS A 150 -25.00 -14.16 -31.03
N LYS A 151 -24.80 -15.16 -30.16
CA LYS A 151 -25.54 -16.44 -30.22
C LYS A 151 -27.03 -16.27 -29.91
N LYS A 152 -27.39 -15.44 -28.93
CA LYS A 152 -28.80 -15.14 -28.61
C LYS A 152 -29.50 -14.42 -29.77
N ALA A 153 -28.84 -13.45 -30.39
CA ALA A 153 -29.37 -12.73 -31.55
C ALA A 153 -29.59 -13.66 -32.76
N ALA A 154 -28.64 -14.56 -33.06
CA ALA A 154 -28.78 -15.54 -34.14
C ALA A 154 -29.93 -16.54 -33.89
N ALA A 155 -30.13 -16.96 -32.63
CA ALA A 155 -31.24 -17.85 -32.27
C ALA A 155 -32.61 -17.15 -32.39
N ALA A 156 -32.68 -15.86 -32.04
CA ALA A 156 -33.89 -15.05 -32.21
C ALA A 156 -34.23 -14.86 -33.70
N ALA A 157 -33.24 -14.60 -34.54
CA ALA A 157 -33.42 -14.47 -36.00
C ALA A 157 -33.95 -15.78 -36.63
N LYS A 158 -33.39 -16.94 -36.26
CA LYS A 158 -33.89 -18.24 -36.74
C LYS A 158 -35.34 -18.52 -36.33
N LYS A 159 -35.74 -18.12 -35.11
CA LYS A 159 -37.13 -18.25 -34.65
C LYS A 159 -38.09 -17.34 -35.43
N LYS A 160 -37.69 -16.11 -35.74
CA LYS A 160 -38.48 -15.19 -36.59
C LYS A 160 -38.69 -15.76 -37.99
N ALA A 161 -37.62 -16.25 -38.64
CA ALA A 161 -37.71 -16.86 -39.97
C ALA A 161 -38.58 -18.13 -40.00
N ALA A 162 -38.54 -18.96 -38.95
CA ALA A 162 -39.40 -20.15 -38.85
C ALA A 162 -40.88 -19.79 -38.64
N ALA A 163 -41.17 -18.70 -37.92
CA ALA A 163 -42.54 -18.22 -37.72
C ALA A 163 -43.15 -17.66 -39.02
N GLU A 164 -42.36 -16.93 -39.83
CA GLU A 164 -42.81 -16.44 -41.13
C GLU A 164 -43.09 -17.56 -42.13
N LYS A 165 -42.23 -18.60 -42.19
CA LYS A 165 -42.50 -19.78 -43.03
C LYS A 165 -43.80 -20.49 -42.64
N LYS A 166 -44.14 -20.56 -41.34
CA LYS A 166 -45.42 -21.13 -40.88
C LYS A 166 -46.62 -20.26 -41.26
N LYS A 167 -46.49 -18.93 -41.20
CA LYS A 167 -47.55 -18.00 -41.65
C LYS A 167 -47.77 -18.11 -43.16
N ALA A 168 -46.72 -18.23 -43.96
CA ALA A 168 -46.81 -18.44 -45.40
C ALA A 168 -47.47 -19.79 -45.77
N ALA A 169 -47.16 -20.87 -45.05
CA ALA A 169 -47.78 -22.17 -45.25
C ALA A 169 -49.27 -22.17 -44.86
N ALA A 170 -49.65 -21.46 -43.80
CA ALA A 170 -51.05 -21.30 -43.40
C ALA A 170 -51.85 -20.47 -44.42
N ALA A 171 -51.25 -19.44 -45.01
CA ALA A 171 -51.87 -18.66 -46.08
C ALA A 171 -52.13 -19.51 -47.34
N LYS A 172 -51.16 -20.34 -47.77
CA LYS A 172 -51.35 -21.29 -48.89
C LYS A 172 -52.48 -22.30 -48.62
N LYS A 173 -52.61 -22.81 -47.40
CA LYS A 173 -53.71 -23.72 -47.03
C LYS A 173 -55.08 -23.03 -47.03
N LYS A 174 -55.16 -21.77 -46.60
CA LYS A 174 -56.41 -20.99 -46.68
C LYS A 174 -56.79 -20.68 -48.13
N ALA A 175 -55.83 -20.37 -49.00
CA ALA A 175 -56.08 -20.18 -50.42
C ALA A 175 -56.56 -21.48 -51.12
N ALA A 176 -55.96 -22.63 -50.80
CA ALA A 176 -56.41 -23.92 -51.32
C ALA A 176 -57.82 -24.34 -50.83
N ALA A 177 -58.18 -23.99 -49.60
CA ALA A 177 -59.53 -24.24 -49.06
C ALA A 177 -60.59 -23.33 -49.71
N ALA A 178 -60.25 -22.08 -50.03
CA ALA A 178 -61.12 -21.19 -50.77
C ALA A 178 -61.38 -21.70 -52.21
N ALA A 179 -60.34 -22.20 -52.89
CA ALA A 179 -60.48 -22.82 -54.22
C ALA A 179 -61.37 -24.08 -54.22
N LYS A 180 -61.32 -24.90 -53.15
CA LYS A 180 -62.21 -26.07 -53.00
C LYS A 180 -63.67 -25.69 -52.71
N LYS A 181 -63.92 -24.62 -51.95
CA LYS A 181 -65.28 -24.10 -51.71
C LYS A 181 -65.90 -23.46 -52.97
N ALA A 182 -65.10 -22.90 -53.87
CA ALA A 182 -65.56 -22.43 -55.17
C ALA A 182 -66.00 -23.61 -56.08
N LYS A 183 -65.25 -24.72 -56.11
CA LYS A 183 -65.66 -25.93 -56.86
C LYS A 183 -66.89 -26.65 -56.29
N ALA A 184 -67.15 -26.57 -54.99
CA ALA A 184 -68.33 -27.19 -54.37
C ALA A 184 -69.64 -26.42 -54.63
N LYS A 185 -69.59 -25.09 -54.85
CA LYS A 185 -70.77 -24.31 -55.24
C LYS A 185 -71.19 -24.52 -56.69
N ALA A 186 -70.33 -25.08 -57.55
CA ALA A 186 -70.67 -25.44 -58.92
C ALA A 186 -71.43 -26.77 -59.07
N LYS A 187 -71.52 -27.61 -58.02
CA LYS A 187 -72.21 -28.92 -58.06
C LYS A 187 -73.56 -28.97 -57.34
N LYS A 188 -74.06 -27.85 -56.81
CA LYS A 188 -75.35 -27.80 -56.07
C LYS A 188 -76.47 -27.21 -56.93
N ALA A 189 -76.57 -27.64 -58.19
CA ALA A 189 -77.57 -27.19 -59.14
C ALA A 189 -78.14 -28.33 -60.02
N THR A 190 -78.41 -29.54 -59.48
CA THR A 190 -79.30 -30.51 -60.15
C THR A 190 -79.91 -31.52 -59.15
N ALA A 191 -81.24 -31.42 -58.98
CA ALA A 191 -82.30 -32.43 -58.70
C ALA A 191 -82.07 -33.59 -57.69
N LYS A 192 -82.84 -33.75 -56.60
CA LYS A 192 -84.26 -34.21 -56.42
C LYS A 192 -84.54 -35.70 -56.77
N LYS A 193 -84.70 -36.56 -55.74
CA LYS A 193 -85.92 -37.36 -55.37
C LYS A 193 -85.59 -38.52 -54.40
N LYS A 194 -86.43 -38.69 -53.38
CA LYS A 194 -86.60 -39.84 -52.44
C LYS A 194 -87.92 -40.57 -52.81
N PRO A 195 -88.47 -41.64 -52.14
CA PRO A 195 -88.12 -42.29 -50.84
C PRO A 195 -88.25 -43.84 -50.74
N GLY A 196 -87.76 -44.43 -49.63
CA GLY A 196 -88.09 -45.79 -49.16
C GLY A 196 -87.35 -46.12 -47.85
N ARG A 197 -88.04 -46.60 -46.80
CA ARG A 197 -87.65 -46.65 -45.36
C ARG A 197 -87.91 -48.09 -44.82
N PRO A 198 -87.67 -48.46 -43.52
CA PRO A 198 -86.44 -48.77 -42.75
C PRO A 198 -86.41 -50.17 -42.06
N LYS A 199 -85.32 -50.51 -41.34
CA LYS A 199 -85.27 -51.09 -39.95
C LYS A 199 -83.79 -51.17 -39.51
N LYS A 200 -83.30 -50.42 -38.51
CA LYS A 200 -83.38 -50.50 -37.03
C LYS A 200 -82.41 -51.53 -36.39
N ALA A 201 -81.31 -51.05 -35.81
CA ALA A 201 -80.84 -51.40 -34.46
C ALA A 201 -79.71 -50.45 -34.04
N ALA A 202 -79.82 -49.92 -32.83
CA ALA A 202 -78.90 -48.97 -32.19
C ALA A 202 -78.21 -49.65 -30.99
N THR A 203 -77.34 -48.88 -30.32
CA THR A 203 -76.63 -49.12 -29.04
C THR A 203 -75.17 -49.61 -29.22
N LYS A 204 -74.15 -49.10 -28.51
CA LYS A 204 -74.02 -48.06 -27.48
C LYS A 204 -72.52 -47.77 -27.24
N THR A 205 -72.20 -46.49 -26.94
CA THR A 205 -71.21 -45.98 -25.94
C THR A 205 -69.72 -46.33 -25.89
N GLY A 206 -68.89 -45.28 -25.73
CA GLY A 206 -67.71 -45.26 -24.83
C GLY A 206 -66.37 -44.88 -25.48
N ALA A 207 -66.04 -43.59 -25.65
CA ALA A 207 -65.16 -42.80 -24.74
C ALA A 207 -63.78 -43.46 -24.45
N LYS A 208 -62.69 -43.11 -25.15
CA LYS A 208 -61.74 -42.00 -24.86
C LYS A 208 -61.19 -42.02 -23.41
N LYS A 209 -59.90 -42.34 -23.23
CA LYS A 209 -58.85 -41.48 -22.60
C LYS A 209 -57.68 -42.28 -22.02
N SER A 210 -56.50 -41.99 -22.57
CA SER A 210 -55.22 -42.01 -21.87
C SER A 210 -55.26 -41.17 -20.58
N PRO A 211 -54.70 -41.63 -19.45
CA PRO A 211 -54.37 -40.75 -18.34
C PRO A 211 -52.98 -40.14 -18.59
N GLY A 212 -52.95 -38.82 -18.76
CA GLY A 212 -51.73 -38.05 -18.62
C GLY A 212 -51.48 -37.67 -17.16
N ARG A 213 -50.20 -37.33 -16.90
CA ARG A 213 -49.62 -36.53 -15.80
C ARG A 213 -49.36 -37.25 -14.44
N PRO A 214 -48.40 -36.75 -13.60
CA PRO A 214 -47.77 -35.41 -13.63
C PRO A 214 -46.24 -35.33 -13.47
N LYS A 215 -45.75 -34.09 -13.71
CA LYS A 215 -44.44 -33.54 -13.34
C LYS A 215 -44.35 -33.25 -11.83
N LYS A 216 -43.15 -33.37 -11.26
CA LYS A 216 -42.46 -32.51 -10.25
C LYS A 216 -41.30 -33.36 -9.67
N ALA A 217 -40.20 -32.88 -9.12
CA ALA A 217 -39.58 -31.58 -8.91
C ALA A 217 -38.20 -31.88 -8.30
N ALA A 218 -37.28 -30.89 -8.38
CA ALA A 218 -36.18 -30.64 -7.44
C ALA A 218 -35.08 -31.74 -7.33
N THR A 219 -33.81 -31.50 -7.06
CA THR A 219 -33.05 -30.32 -6.63
C THR A 219 -31.59 -30.59 -6.93
N LYS A 220 -30.84 -29.55 -7.25
CA LYS A 220 -29.38 -29.56 -7.27
C LYS A 220 -28.86 -29.50 -5.83
N THR A 221 -27.87 -30.32 -5.50
CA THR A 221 -26.77 -29.92 -4.60
C THR A 221 -25.46 -30.49 -5.15
N LYS A 222 -24.54 -29.57 -5.44
CA LYS A 222 -23.11 -29.84 -5.66
C LYS A 222 -22.46 -29.91 -4.28
N ALA A 223 -21.47 -30.80 -4.09
CA ALA A 223 -20.14 -30.42 -3.60
C ALA A 223 -19.22 -31.65 -3.55
N LYS A 224 -18.22 -31.66 -4.43
CA LYS A 224 -17.01 -32.48 -4.33
C LYS A 224 -16.01 -31.80 -3.38
N LYS A 225 -15.35 -32.63 -2.57
CA LYS A 225 -13.93 -32.61 -2.17
C LYS A 225 -13.23 -31.26 -1.91
N SER A 226 -12.80 -31.06 -0.66
CA SER A 226 -11.40 -31.15 -0.16
C SER A 226 -11.34 -30.52 1.24
N PRO A 227 -10.23 -30.55 2.03
CA PRO A 227 -8.91 -31.11 1.76
C PRO A 227 -8.33 -31.97 2.91
N GLY A 228 -7.44 -32.90 2.53
CA GLY A 228 -6.58 -33.58 3.48
C GLY A 228 -5.56 -32.63 4.11
N ARG A 229 -5.39 -32.72 5.42
CA ARG A 229 -4.15 -32.38 6.12
C ARG A 229 -4.05 -33.17 7.44
N PRO A 230 -3.06 -34.05 7.62
CA PRO A 230 -2.87 -34.78 8.87
C PRO A 230 -2.24 -33.87 9.94
N LYS A 231 -2.71 -33.96 11.19
CA LYS A 231 -2.01 -33.43 12.37
C LYS A 231 -1.63 -34.59 13.28
N LYS A 232 -0.36 -34.98 13.27
CA LYS A 232 0.27 -35.76 14.34
C LYS A 232 1.77 -35.46 14.38
N ALA A 233 2.18 -34.69 15.39
CA ALA A 233 3.54 -34.70 15.93
C ALA A 233 3.46 -34.25 17.39
N ALA A 234 3.96 -35.10 18.27
CA ALA A 234 3.95 -34.98 19.72
C ALA A 234 4.95 -33.92 20.19
N ALA A 235 4.57 -33.10 21.18
CA ALA A 235 5.50 -32.29 21.96
C ALA A 235 5.53 -32.82 23.39
N LYS A 236 6.67 -33.42 23.73
CA LYS A 236 7.04 -33.96 25.05
C LYS A 236 7.30 -32.79 26.02
N LYS A 237 6.80 -32.90 27.25
CA LYS A 237 7.23 -32.10 28.40
C LYS A 237 8.73 -32.34 28.68
N THR A 238 9.47 -31.32 29.14
CA THR A 238 10.09 -31.21 30.50
C THR A 238 11.14 -30.10 30.61
N ALA A 239 11.07 -29.37 31.73
CA ALA A 239 12.14 -28.90 32.63
C ALA A 239 13.17 -27.84 32.19
N ALA A 240 13.07 -26.68 32.86
CA ALA A 240 14.10 -25.99 33.65
C ALA A 240 15.55 -25.88 33.11
N ARG A 241 16.04 -24.63 32.97
CA ARG A 241 17.04 -24.06 33.90
C ARG A 241 17.38 -22.60 33.57
N ARG A 242 17.42 -21.81 34.65
CA ARG A 242 17.99 -20.46 34.76
C ARG A 242 19.49 -20.51 34.40
N GLY A 243 19.96 -19.58 33.57
CA GLY A 243 21.39 -19.39 33.29
C GLY A 243 21.69 -17.91 33.03
N ARG A 244 22.30 -17.26 34.02
CA ARG A 244 22.80 -15.87 34.00
C ARG A 244 23.85 -15.67 32.89
N PRO A 245 24.01 -14.44 32.34
CA PRO A 245 25.12 -14.14 31.44
C PRO A 245 26.46 -14.09 32.21
N PRO A 246 27.58 -14.53 31.60
CA PRO A 246 28.89 -14.51 32.24
C PRO A 246 29.43 -13.07 32.37
N LYS A 247 29.99 -12.75 33.55
CA LYS A 247 30.74 -11.51 33.79
C LYS A 247 32.14 -11.62 33.19
N ALA A 248 32.56 -10.56 32.52
CA ALA A 248 33.90 -10.35 31.99
C ALA A 248 34.96 -10.30 33.11
N LYS A 249 36.15 -10.80 32.79
CA LYS A 249 37.43 -10.36 33.34
C LYS A 249 38.29 -9.91 32.16
#